data_AF-A0A7Y0K510-F1
#
_entry.id   AF-A0A7Y0K510-F1
#
_cell.length_a   1.000
_cell.length_b   1.000
_cell.length_c   1.000
_cell.angle_alpha   90.00
_cell.angle_beta   90.00
_cell.angle_gamma   90.00
#
_symmetry.space_group_name_H-M   'P 1'
#
loop_
_entity.id
_entity.type
_entity.pdbx_description
1 polymer ?
#
loop_
_entity_poly.entity_id
_entity_poly.type
_entity_poly.pdbx_seq_one_letter_code
_entity_poly.pdbx_strand_id
1 'polypeptide(L)'
;MIYPTLTAKSIKIFEHVQRHALFYKLVFSSDFLYDYRLRIYQTLKKVNNEDFEYALIDPKINRNLHISYQANAIVGLIMEWVKEDFCYPSEYMAEQLLAFINTTNSPPSKIKILS
;
A
#
# COMPACT_ATOMS: atom_id res chain seq x y z
N MET A 1 -10.49 -1.73 14.24
CA MET A 1 -11.74 -2.20 13.59
C MET A 1 -11.40 -2.46 12.14
N ILE A 2 -11.49 -3.70 11.65
CA ILE A 2 -11.12 -4.04 10.27
C ILE A 2 -12.28 -3.63 9.36
N TYR A 3 -12.02 -2.73 8.41
CA TYR A 3 -13.03 -2.29 7.44
C TYR A 3 -13.12 -3.35 6.32
N PRO A 4 -14.26 -4.08 6.15
CA PRO A 4 -14.36 -5.19 5.21
C PRO A 4 -14.10 -4.78 3.75
N THR A 5 -14.43 -3.55 3.38
CA THR A 5 -14.12 -2.97 2.06
C THR A 5 -12.63 -2.82 1.81
N LEU A 6 -11.87 -2.38 2.82
CA LEU A 6 -10.42 -2.22 2.73
C LEU A 6 -9.75 -3.58 2.58
N THR A 7 -10.21 -4.60 3.33
CA THR A 7 -9.71 -5.97 3.21
C THR A 7 -9.90 -6.54 1.80
N ALA A 8 -11.12 -6.45 1.25
CA ALA A 8 -11.40 -6.97 -0.08
C ALA A 8 -10.60 -6.25 -1.19
N LYS A 9 -10.37 -4.94 -1.05
CA LYS A 9 -9.54 -4.17 -2.00
C LYS A 9 -8.07 -4.53 -1.91
N SER A 10 -7.51 -4.62 -0.71
CA SER A 10 -6.12 -5.04 -0.50
C SER A 10 -5.85 -6.40 -1.14
N ILE A 11 -6.76 -7.37 -0.93
CA ILE A 11 -6.68 -8.69 -1.57
C ILE A 11 -6.64 -8.55 -3.10
N LYS A 12 -7.60 -7.82 -3.70
CA LYS A 12 -7.66 -7.63 -5.17
C LYS A 12 -6.40 -6.97 -5.74
N ILE A 13 -5.79 -6.03 -5.03
CA ILE A 13 -4.53 -5.38 -5.46
C ILE A 13 -3.42 -6.41 -5.55
N PHE A 14 -3.20 -7.19 -4.48
CA PHE A 14 -2.11 -8.17 -4.45
C PHE A 14 -2.37 -9.38 -5.35
N GLU A 15 -3.63 -9.82 -5.53
CA GLU A 15 -4.02 -10.82 -6.52
C GLU A 15 -3.67 -10.37 -7.95
N HIS A 16 -3.96 -9.11 -8.28
CA HIS A 16 -3.63 -8.55 -9.59
C HIS A 16 -2.10 -8.51 -9.79
N VAL A 17 -1.35 -8.07 -8.79
CA VAL A 17 0.12 -8.05 -8.83
C VAL A 17 0.68 -9.45 -9.07
N GLN A 18 0.23 -10.45 -8.31
CA GLN A 18 0.70 -11.83 -8.44
C GLN A 18 0.35 -12.43 -9.81
N ARG A 19 -0.89 -12.22 -10.29
CA ARG A 19 -1.33 -12.68 -11.61
C ARG A 19 -0.49 -12.10 -12.75
N HIS A 20 0.05 -10.91 -12.55
CA HIS A 20 0.87 -10.20 -13.53
C HIS A 20 2.34 -10.06 -13.07
N ALA A 21 2.84 -11.00 -12.26
CA ALA A 21 4.16 -10.94 -11.62
C ALA A 21 5.31 -10.58 -12.58
N LEU A 22 5.34 -11.15 -13.78
CA LEU A 22 6.36 -10.83 -14.80
C LEU A 22 6.36 -9.37 -15.22
N PHE A 23 5.19 -8.76 -15.39
CA PHE A 23 5.06 -7.34 -15.71
C PHE A 23 5.60 -6.48 -14.57
N TYR A 24 5.21 -6.79 -13.33
CA TYR A 24 5.68 -6.07 -12.15
C TYR A 24 7.19 -6.24 -11.95
N LYS A 25 7.74 -7.44 -12.14
CA LYS A 25 9.18 -7.69 -12.11
C LYS A 25 9.94 -6.83 -13.11
N LEU A 26 9.45 -6.71 -14.34
CA LEU A 26 10.06 -5.89 -15.37
C LEU A 26 10.03 -4.39 -15.00
N VAL A 27 8.86 -3.88 -14.63
CA VAL A 27 8.63 -2.46 -14.33
C VAL A 27 9.43 -1.98 -13.10
N PHE A 28 9.55 -2.84 -12.08
CA PHE A 28 10.22 -2.48 -10.83
C PHE A 28 11.72 -2.80 -10.80
N SER A 29 12.24 -3.60 -11.74
CA SER A 29 13.67 -3.90 -11.85
C SER A 29 14.44 -3.01 -12.83
N SER A 30 13.75 -2.18 -13.63
CA SER A 30 14.38 -1.38 -14.69
C SER A 30 14.19 0.12 -14.48
N ASP A 31 15.29 0.87 -14.37
CA ASP A 31 15.23 2.33 -14.23
C ASP A 31 14.56 3.03 -15.41
N PHE A 32 14.68 2.45 -16.62
CA PHE A 32 14.05 2.98 -17.84
C PHE A 32 12.52 3.00 -17.77
N LEU A 33 11.90 2.17 -16.93
CA LEU A 33 10.44 2.06 -16.80
C LEU A 33 9.88 2.90 -15.64
N TYR A 34 10.60 3.96 -15.24
CA TYR A 34 10.17 4.87 -14.18
C TYR A 34 8.75 5.42 -14.40
N ASP A 35 8.41 5.83 -15.62
CA ASP A 35 7.08 6.36 -15.93
C ASP A 35 5.96 5.33 -15.70
N TYR A 36 6.25 4.04 -15.90
CA TYR A 36 5.30 2.97 -15.60
C TYR A 36 5.14 2.79 -14.09
N ARG A 37 6.23 2.87 -13.30
CA ARG A 37 6.14 2.89 -11.84
C ARG A 37 5.31 4.08 -11.35
N LEU A 38 5.50 5.26 -11.95
CA LEU A 38 4.72 6.45 -11.61
C LEU A 38 3.23 6.28 -11.94
N ARG A 39 2.88 5.67 -13.07
CA ARG A 39 1.50 5.34 -13.43
C ARG A 39 0.86 4.35 -12.45
N ILE A 40 1.61 3.33 -12.00
CA ILE A 40 1.13 2.39 -10.97
C ILE A 40 0.85 3.13 -9.67
N TYR A 41 1.78 3.98 -9.22
CA TYR A 41 1.59 4.82 -8.04
C TYR A 41 0.34 5.72 -8.17
N GLN A 42 0.17 6.42 -9.29
CA GLN A 42 -0.99 7.29 -9.53
C GLN A 42 -2.31 6.50 -9.54
N THR A 43 -2.29 5.28 -10.10
CA THR A 43 -3.45 4.39 -10.13
C THR A 43 -3.83 3.95 -8.72
N LEU A 44 -2.86 3.50 -7.91
CA LEU A 44 -3.07 3.13 -6.50
C LEU A 44 -3.58 4.33 -5.69
N LYS A 45 -3.01 5.52 -5.92
CA LYS A 45 -3.47 6.77 -5.29
C LYS A 45 -4.93 7.07 -5.59
N LYS A 46 -5.36 6.85 -6.83
CA LYS A 46 -6.77 7.02 -7.24
C LYS A 46 -7.68 6.00 -6.55
N VAL A 47 -7.29 4.72 -6.53
CA VAL A 47 -8.05 3.66 -5.83
C VAL A 47 -8.24 3.99 -4.35
N ASN A 48 -7.19 4.47 -3.67
CA ASN A 48 -7.26 4.86 -2.26
C ASN A 48 -8.09 6.14 -2.02
N ASN A 49 -8.13 7.07 -2.97
CA ASN A 49 -8.91 8.30 -2.85
C ASN A 49 -10.42 8.02 -2.81
N GLU A 50 -10.89 7.02 -3.55
CA GLU A 50 -12.30 6.60 -3.58
C GLU A 50 -12.78 6.03 -2.23
N ASP A 51 -11.87 5.52 -1.39
CA ASP A 51 -12.19 5.03 -0.03
C ASP A 51 -12.27 6.15 1.01
N PHE A 52 -11.60 7.27 0.76
CA PHE A 52 -11.49 8.38 1.70
C PHE A 52 -12.78 9.18 1.87
N GLU A 53 -13.71 9.08 0.93
CA GLU A 53 -15.04 9.70 1.03
C GLU A 53 -15.89 9.12 2.18
N TYR A 54 -15.52 7.96 2.72
CA TYR A 54 -16.32 7.22 3.72
C TYR A 54 -15.67 7.10 5.11
N ALA A 55 -14.41 7.48 5.28
CA ALA A 55 -13.70 7.33 6.56
C ALA A 55 -13.65 8.66 7.33
N LEU A 56 -14.09 8.65 8.59
CA LEU A 56 -13.84 9.74 9.54
C LEU A 56 -12.34 9.77 9.87
N ILE A 57 -11.57 10.56 9.12
CA ILE A 57 -10.16 10.80 9.41
C ILE A 57 -10.07 11.84 10.53
N ASP A 58 -9.09 11.68 11.42
CA ASP A 58 -8.73 12.73 12.38
C ASP A 58 -8.59 14.06 11.60
N PRO A 59 -9.34 15.13 11.97
CA PRO A 59 -9.30 16.41 11.26
C PRO A 59 -7.90 17.04 11.20
N LYS A 60 -6.94 16.57 12.00
CA LYS A 60 -5.53 16.99 11.95
C LYS A 60 -4.73 16.35 10.80
N ILE A 61 -5.20 15.25 10.23
CA ILE A 61 -4.50 14.55 9.15
C ILE A 61 -4.88 15.16 7.81
N ASN A 62 -3.87 15.61 7.07
CA ASN A 62 -4.08 16.06 5.70
C ASN A 62 -4.45 14.88 4.79
N ARG A 63 -5.67 14.92 4.24
CA ARG A 63 -6.23 13.89 3.34
C ARG A 63 -5.30 13.52 2.18
N ASN A 64 -4.78 14.51 1.46
CA ASN A 64 -3.92 14.25 0.29
C ASN A 64 -2.59 13.62 0.67
N LEU A 65 -2.03 14.01 1.82
CA LEU A 65 -0.81 13.39 2.35
C LEU A 65 -1.08 11.94 2.76
N HIS A 66 -2.20 11.66 3.42
CA HIS A 66 -2.54 10.30 3.83
C HIS A 66 -2.80 9.37 2.64
N ILE A 67 -3.56 9.81 1.63
CA ILE A 67 -3.76 9.02 0.40
C ILE A 67 -2.41 8.75 -0.27
N SER A 68 -1.52 9.74 -0.31
CA SER A 68 -0.17 9.57 -0.85
C SER A 68 0.67 8.60 -0.02
N TYR A 69 0.56 8.64 1.30
CA TYR A 69 1.25 7.73 2.22
C TYR A 69 0.82 6.28 1.99
N GLN A 70 -0.49 6.00 1.94
CA GLN A 70 -0.98 4.64 1.71
C GLN A 70 -0.60 4.10 0.33
N ALA A 71 -0.70 4.92 -0.73
CA ALA A 71 -0.28 4.50 -2.06
C ALA A 71 1.21 4.15 -2.10
N ASN A 72 2.07 4.94 -1.42
CA ASN A 72 3.49 4.62 -1.30
C ASN A 72 3.75 3.35 -0.46
N ALA A 73 2.98 3.10 0.59
CA ALA A 73 3.10 1.87 1.38
C ALA A 73 2.85 0.63 0.51
N ILE A 74 1.79 0.65 -0.32
CA ILE A 74 1.49 -0.43 -1.27
C ILE A 74 2.63 -0.61 -2.28
N VAL A 75 3.11 0.48 -2.88
CA VAL A 75 4.25 0.42 -3.81
C VAL A 75 5.50 -0.16 -3.15
N GLY A 76 5.79 0.23 -1.91
CA GLY A 76 6.92 -0.31 -1.14
C GLY A 76 6.82 -1.82 -0.94
N LEU A 77 5.64 -2.33 -0.59
CA LEU A 77 5.39 -3.76 -0.46
C LEU A 77 5.56 -4.51 -1.79
N ILE A 78 5.06 -3.95 -2.90
CA ILE A 78 5.26 -4.54 -4.24
C ILE A 78 6.74 -4.60 -4.61
N MET A 79 7.51 -3.54 -4.32
CA MET A 79 8.94 -3.52 -4.60
C MET A 79 9.69 -4.60 -3.84
N GLU A 80 9.40 -4.78 -2.55
CA GLU A 80 10.06 -5.81 -1.75
C GLU A 80 9.68 -7.22 -2.23
N TRP A 81 8.39 -7.43 -2.51
CA TRP A 81 7.90 -8.70 -3.03
C TRP A 81 8.51 -9.06 -4.40
N VAL A 82 8.77 -8.07 -5.26
CA VAL A 82 9.51 -8.25 -6.52
C VAL A 82 10.97 -8.68 -6.27
N LYS A 83 11.66 -8.07 -5.30
CA LYS A 83 13.06 -8.43 -4.96
C LYS A 83 13.17 -9.87 -4.48
N GLU A 84 12.16 -10.34 -3.74
CA GLU A 84 12.08 -11.70 -3.22
C GLU A 84 11.44 -12.69 -4.22
N ASP A 85 11.29 -12.29 -5.48
CA ASP A 85 10.71 -13.08 -6.56
C ASP A 85 9.31 -13.66 -6.26
N PHE A 86 8.47 -12.84 -5.65
CA PHE A 86 7.09 -13.15 -5.28
C PHE A 86 6.95 -14.37 -4.34
N CYS A 87 7.86 -14.51 -3.37
CA CYS A 87 7.93 -15.66 -2.45
C CYS A 87 6.67 -15.87 -1.58
N TYR A 88 5.88 -14.81 -1.35
CA TYR A 88 4.65 -14.87 -0.56
C TYR A 88 3.38 -15.02 -1.41
N PRO A 89 2.30 -15.62 -0.89
CA PRO A 89 0.97 -15.56 -1.51
C PRO A 89 0.36 -14.15 -1.40
N SER A 90 -0.55 -13.81 -2.31
CA SER A 90 -1.17 -12.48 -2.36
C SER A 90 -1.96 -12.12 -1.10
N GLU A 91 -2.59 -13.11 -0.47
CA GLU A 91 -3.37 -13.01 0.75
C GLU A 91 -2.48 -12.56 1.92
N TYR A 92 -1.28 -13.13 2.02
CA TYR A 92 -0.31 -12.74 3.04
C TYR A 92 0.11 -11.27 2.89
N MET A 93 0.36 -10.82 1.66
CA MET A 93 0.70 -9.41 1.40
C MET A 93 -0.45 -8.46 1.79
N ALA A 94 -1.69 -8.86 1.52
CA ALA A 94 -2.87 -8.12 1.96
C ALA A 94 -2.98 -8.06 3.48
N GLU A 95 -2.72 -9.17 4.18
CA GLU A 95 -2.68 -9.22 5.65
C GLU A 95 -1.61 -8.29 6.23
N GLN A 96 -0.39 -8.29 5.66
CA GLN A 96 0.69 -7.41 6.11
C GLN A 96 0.31 -5.93 5.96
N LEU A 97 -0.26 -5.53 4.82
CA LEU A 97 -0.71 -4.15 4.61
C LEU A 97 -1.76 -3.74 5.66
N LEU A 98 -2.75 -4.60 5.92
CA LEU A 98 -3.79 -4.33 6.92
C LEU A 98 -3.20 -4.25 8.34
N ALA A 99 -2.24 -5.11 8.67
CA ALA A 99 -1.54 -5.06 9.95
C ALA A 99 -0.83 -3.70 10.14
N PHE A 100 -0.06 -3.24 9.15
CA PHE A 100 0.62 -1.94 9.22
C PHE A 100 -0.35 -0.78 9.39
N ILE A 101 -1.44 -0.74 8.61
CA ILE A 101 -2.47 0.30 8.73
C ILE A 101 -3.09 0.30 10.13
N ASN A 102 -3.35 -0.86 10.72
CA ASN A 102 -3.91 -0.96 12.07
C ASN A 102 -2.89 -0.52 13.16
N THR A 103 -1.60 -0.84 12.99
CA THR A 103 -0.55 -0.40 13.92
C THR A 103 -0.35 1.11 13.86
N THR A 104 -0.39 1.73 12.68
CA THR A 104 -0.25 3.19 12.56
C THR A 104 -1.44 3.96 13.15
N ASN A 105 -2.62 3.31 13.20
CA ASN A 105 -3.82 3.88 13.82
C ASN A 105 -3.88 3.63 15.34
N SER A 106 -2.93 2.87 15.89
CA SER A 106 -2.80 2.71 17.34
C SER A 106 -2.01 3.90 17.90
N PRO A 107 -2.39 4.45 19.07
CA PRO A 107 -1.70 5.59 19.65
C PRO A 107 -0.21 5.25 19.81
N PRO A 108 0.72 6.12 19.36
CA PRO A 108 2.14 5.85 19.48
C PRO A 108 2.47 5.68 20.96
N SER A 109 2.96 4.49 21.33
CA SER A 109 3.67 4.31 22.59
C SER A 109 4.80 5.34 22.60
N LYS A 110 4.78 6.24 23.60
CA LYS A 110 5.69 7.38 23.74
C LYS A 110 7.10 6.98 23.30
N ILE A 111 7.48 7.38 22.10
CA ILE A 111 8.87 7.30 21.65
C ILE A 111 9.60 8.27 22.57
N LYS A 112 10.34 7.72 23.54
CA LYS A 112 11.36 8.47 24.27
C LYS A 112 12.41 8.86 23.24
N ILE A 113 12.22 10.02 22.61
CA ILE A 113 13.32 10.68 21.94
C ILE A 113 14.28 11.03 23.08
N LEU A 114 15.41 10.31 23.11
CA LEU A 114 16.51 10.59 24.02
C LEU A 114 16.92 12.05 23.81
N SER A 115 16.66 12.85 24.83
CA SER A 115 17.25 14.18 25.04
C SER A 115 18.71 14.02 25.44
#